data_AF-A0A965ZBA1-F1
#
_entry.id   AF-A0A965ZBA1-F1
#
_cell.length_a   1.000
_cell.length_b   1.000
_cell.length_c   1.000
_cell.angle_alpha   90.00
_cell.angle_beta   90.00
_cell.angle_gamma   90.00
#
_symmetry.space_group_name_H-M   'P 1'
#
loop_
_entity.id
_entity.type
_entity.pdbx_description
1 polymer ?
#
loop_
_entity_poly.entity_id
_entity_poly.type
_entity_poly.pdbx_seq_one_letter_code
_entity_poly.pdbx_strand_id
1 'polypeptide(L)'
;MDANSTLDGGPKFGVKRSFSPRTIASYIHAYEALARYYWLALELLSCQQVQDFLDYLITKTQLAWATINVYFSAYRLLYEKVLDRSEREFFIPPRGRSGKQPGILSHEEVLRLINAPRQIKHRCLLHMVYGSGLRVSEAVSVQPHHIDRGRMMLRVEQGKGHKDRYTILSKCSLMML
;
A
#
# COMPACT_ATOMS: atom_id res chain seq x y z
N MET A 1 42.85 -6.40 6.85
CA MET A 1 41.96 -7.56 6.64
C MET A 1 40.65 -7.12 7.27
N ASP A 2 39.82 -6.46 6.48
CA ASP A 2 38.64 -5.77 6.98
C ASP A 2 37.46 -6.26 6.15
N ALA A 3 36.65 -7.09 6.79
CA ALA A 3 35.50 -7.77 6.25
C ALA A 3 34.32 -6.81 6.13
N ASN A 4 34.28 -6.01 5.05
CA ASN A 4 33.17 -5.07 4.81
C ASN A 4 32.82 -4.92 3.32
N SER A 5 32.87 -6.00 2.54
CA SER A 5 32.72 -5.94 1.07
C SER A 5 31.65 -6.85 0.46
N THR A 6 30.56 -7.19 1.17
CA THR A 6 29.62 -8.20 0.62
C THR A 6 28.12 -7.93 0.72
N LEU A 7 27.68 -6.68 0.89
CA LEU A 7 26.24 -6.37 0.85
C LEU A 7 25.88 -5.16 -0.04
N ASP A 8 26.58 -4.97 -1.16
CA ASP A 8 26.24 -3.96 -2.16
C ASP A 8 25.90 -4.58 -3.53
N GLY A 9 25.09 -5.65 -3.48
CA GLY A 9 24.61 -6.39 -4.65
C GLY A 9 23.09 -6.44 -4.78
N GLY A 10 22.37 -5.54 -4.09
CA GLY A 10 20.93 -5.43 -4.27
C GLY A 10 20.60 -4.95 -5.69
N PRO A 11 19.53 -5.47 -6.34
CA PRO A 11 19.17 -5.04 -7.68
C PRO A 11 18.98 -3.52 -7.67
N LYS A 12 19.72 -2.83 -8.53
CA LYS A 12 19.69 -1.36 -8.67
C LYS A 12 18.27 -0.94 -9.06
N PHE A 13 17.42 -0.64 -8.07
CA PHE A 13 16.11 -0.01 -8.25
C PHE A 13 16.31 1.47 -8.64
N GLY A 14 16.97 1.68 -9.77
CA GLY A 14 17.26 3.00 -10.32
C GLY A 14 16.32 3.33 -11.47
N VAL A 15 15.63 4.46 -11.31
CA VAL A 15 15.28 5.38 -12.40
C VAL A 15 13.99 5.06 -13.18
N LYS A 16 12.82 5.35 -12.56
CA LYS A 16 11.67 6.11 -13.16
C LYS A 16 10.33 6.04 -12.40
N ARG A 17 10.22 5.30 -11.29
CA ARG A 17 9.00 5.29 -10.46
C ARG A 17 9.31 5.50 -8.97
N SER A 18 8.81 6.58 -8.39
CA SER A 18 8.85 6.85 -6.96
C SER A 18 7.90 5.90 -6.22
N PHE A 19 8.34 4.68 -5.93
CA PHE A 19 7.59 3.74 -5.10
C PHE A 19 7.67 4.15 -3.63
N SER A 20 6.59 3.92 -2.87
CA SER A 20 6.62 4.17 -1.43
C SER A 20 7.61 3.19 -0.75
N PRO A 21 8.27 3.58 0.36
CA PRO A 21 9.17 2.69 1.11
C PRO A 21 8.51 1.37 1.50
N ARG A 22 7.20 1.41 1.80
CA ARG A 22 6.41 0.22 2.12
C ARG A 22 6.26 -0.72 0.92
N THR A 23 6.09 -0.17 -0.28
CA THR A 23 6.02 -0.96 -1.52
C THR A 23 7.37 -1.64 -1.80
N ILE A 24 8.47 -0.92 -1.61
CA ILE A 24 9.83 -1.46 -1.78
C ILE A 24 10.05 -2.63 -0.82
N ALA A 25 9.74 -2.46 0.47
CA ALA A 25 9.86 -3.52 1.46
C ALA A 25 9.03 -4.76 1.12
N SER A 26 7.79 -4.58 0.64
CA SER A 26 6.96 -5.70 0.20
C SER A 26 7.52 -6.43 -1.03
N TYR A 27 8.16 -5.72 -1.95
CA TYR A 27 8.79 -6.33 -3.12
C TYR A 27 10.06 -7.09 -2.74
N ILE A 28 10.91 -6.52 -1.88
CA ILE A 28 12.10 -7.21 -1.34
C ILE A 28 11.69 -8.53 -0.68
N HIS A 29 10.66 -8.51 0.17
CA HIS A 29 10.16 -9.72 0.82
C HIS A 29 9.68 -10.77 -0.20
N ALA A 30 9.04 -10.36 -1.30
CA ALA A 30 8.64 -11.27 -2.36
C ALA A 30 9.85 -11.90 -3.06
N TYR A 31 10.87 -11.10 -3.39
CA TYR A 31 12.10 -11.60 -4.00
C TYR A 31 12.86 -12.58 -3.10
N GLU A 32 12.96 -12.28 -1.81
CA GLU A 32 13.58 -13.19 -0.84
C GLU A 32 12.81 -14.51 -0.71
N ALA A 33 11.47 -14.47 -0.80
CA ALA A 33 10.67 -15.69 -0.77
C ALA A 33 10.96 -16.60 -1.98
N LEU A 34 11.08 -16.02 -3.17
CA LEU A 34 11.43 -16.76 -4.39
C LEU A 34 12.86 -17.31 -4.34
N ALA A 35 13.82 -16.48 -3.94
CA ALA A 35 15.23 -16.87 -3.84
C ALA A 35 15.42 -18.00 -2.80
N ARG A 36 14.72 -17.94 -1.66
CA ARG A 36 14.77 -19.01 -0.64
C ARG A 36 14.12 -20.32 -1.10
N TYR A 37 13.12 -20.26 -1.97
CA TYR A 37 12.45 -21.47 -2.45
C TYR A 37 13.34 -22.29 -3.40
N TYR A 38 14.00 -21.62 -4.35
CA TYR A 38 14.87 -22.28 -5.33
C TYR A 38 16.35 -22.34 -4.93
N TRP A 39 16.74 -21.65 -3.85
CA TRP A 39 18.14 -21.48 -3.45
C TRP A 39 19.04 -20.96 -4.59
N LEU A 40 18.49 -20.13 -5.46
CA LEU A 40 19.14 -19.64 -6.67
C LEU A 40 19.05 -18.11 -6.74
N ALA A 41 20.06 -17.51 -7.39
CA ALA A 41 20.00 -16.10 -7.73
C ALA A 41 18.82 -15.83 -8.67
N LEU A 42 18.12 -14.72 -8.41
CA LEU A 42 16.89 -14.35 -9.13
C LEU A 42 17.09 -14.19 -10.64
N GLU A 43 18.31 -13.84 -11.07
CA GLU A 43 18.66 -13.63 -12.48
C GLU A 43 18.72 -14.95 -13.27
N LEU A 44 19.03 -16.05 -12.58
CA LEU A 44 19.18 -17.38 -13.18
C LEU A 44 17.85 -18.14 -13.27
N LEU A 45 16.81 -17.66 -12.59
CA LEU A 45 15.50 -18.30 -12.60
C LEU A 45 14.79 -18.09 -13.94
N SER A 46 14.27 -19.19 -14.49
CA SER A 46 13.45 -19.17 -15.70
C SER A 46 12.03 -18.70 -15.40
N CYS A 47 11.33 -18.19 -16.41
CA CYS A 47 9.94 -17.76 -16.25
C CYS A 47 9.01 -18.91 -15.85
N GLN A 48 9.29 -20.14 -16.30
CA GLN A 48 8.58 -21.35 -15.88
C GLN A 48 8.72 -21.61 -14.38
N GLN A 49 9.92 -21.43 -13.81
CA GLN A 49 10.13 -21.58 -12.37
C GLN A 49 9.35 -20.51 -11.57
N VAL A 50 9.25 -19.29 -12.10
CA VAL A 50 8.41 -18.26 -11.49
C VAL A 50 6.93 -18.64 -11.53
N GLN A 51 6.45 -19.16 -12.66
CA GLN A 51 5.07 -19.66 -12.80
C GLN A 51 4.78 -20.79 -11.81
N ASP A 52 5.66 -21.80 -11.75
CA ASP A 52 5.52 -22.94 -10.84
C ASP A 52 5.47 -22.49 -9.37
N PHE A 53 6.27 -21.49 -9.01
CA PHE A 53 6.23 -20.91 -7.67
C PHE A 53 4.94 -20.15 -7.40
N LEU A 54 4.43 -19.38 -8.37
CA LEU A 54 3.14 -18.71 -8.23
C LEU A 54 1.99 -19.72 -8.09
N ASP A 55 2.01 -20.83 -8.83
CA ASP A 55 1.03 -21.90 -8.73
C ASP A 55 1.14 -22.65 -7.39
N TYR A 56 2.36 -22.84 -6.89
CA TYR A 56 2.60 -23.31 -5.52
C TYR A 56 2.00 -22.35 -4.49
N LEU A 57 2.19 -21.04 -4.63
CA LEU A 57 1.59 -20.06 -3.72
C LEU A 57 0.05 -20.11 -3.79
N ILE A 58 -0.54 -20.23 -4.98
CA ILE A 58 -2.00 -20.26 -5.12
C ILE A 58 -2.60 -21.56 -4.55
N THR A 59 -1.95 -22.70 -4.79
CA THR A 59 -2.53 -24.02 -4.52
C THR A 59 -2.15 -24.56 -3.15
N LYS A 60 -0.91 -24.34 -2.71
CA LYS A 60 -0.36 -24.92 -1.48
C LYS A 60 -0.32 -23.93 -0.32
N THR A 61 -0.16 -22.65 -0.60
CA THR A 61 -0.18 -21.65 0.47
C THR A 61 -1.57 -21.05 0.60
N GLN A 62 -2.12 -21.03 1.82
CA GLN A 62 -3.39 -20.37 2.14
C GLN A 62 -3.24 -18.83 2.17
N LEU A 63 -2.42 -18.28 1.28
CA LEU A 63 -2.16 -16.84 1.23
C LEU A 63 -3.35 -16.11 0.62
N ALA A 64 -3.59 -14.90 1.13
CA ALA A 64 -4.60 -14.02 0.56
C ALA A 64 -4.22 -13.63 -0.87
N TRP A 65 -5.23 -13.61 -1.76
CA TRP A 65 -5.09 -13.14 -3.15
C TRP A 65 -4.41 -11.76 -3.29
N ALA A 66 -4.63 -10.87 -2.32
CA ALA A 66 -3.97 -9.56 -2.29
C ALA A 66 -2.45 -9.69 -2.17
N THR A 67 -1.96 -10.63 -1.35
CA THR A 67 -0.52 -10.92 -1.19
C THR A 67 0.04 -11.54 -2.47
N ILE A 68 -0.67 -12.49 -3.07
CA ILE A 68 -0.26 -13.12 -4.34
C ILE A 68 -0.11 -12.06 -5.45
N ASN A 69 -1.03 -11.10 -5.53
CA ASN A 69 -0.93 -9.99 -6.49
C ASN A 69 0.28 -9.07 -6.26
N VAL A 70 0.68 -8.86 -4.99
CA VAL A 70 1.91 -8.11 -4.66
C VAL A 70 3.13 -8.89 -5.16
N TYR A 71 3.18 -10.19 -4.92
CA TYR A 71 4.27 -11.06 -5.37
C TYR A 71 4.38 -11.06 -6.90
N PHE A 72 3.26 -11.23 -7.59
CA PHE A 72 3.19 -11.14 -9.05
C PHE A 72 3.71 -9.81 -9.59
N SER A 73 3.25 -8.70 -8.99
CA SER A 73 3.66 -7.36 -9.40
C SER A 73 5.16 -7.14 -9.18
N ALA A 74 5.72 -7.70 -8.11
CA ALA A 74 7.14 -7.67 -7.83
C ALA A 74 7.94 -8.45 -8.90
N TYR A 75 7.59 -9.72 -9.15
CA TYR A 75 8.29 -10.52 -10.17
C TYR A 75 8.17 -9.92 -11.56
N ARG A 76 6.98 -9.44 -11.91
CA ARG A 76 6.78 -8.71 -13.16
C ARG A 76 7.70 -7.49 -13.27
N LEU A 77 7.83 -6.70 -12.21
CA LEU A 77 8.75 -5.56 -12.20
C LEU A 77 10.20 -6.01 -12.40
N LEU A 78 10.65 -7.05 -11.69
CA LEU A 78 12.01 -7.57 -11.81
C LEU A 78 12.32 -8.04 -13.24
N TYR A 79 11.48 -8.91 -13.79
CA TYR A 79 11.73 -9.51 -15.11
C TYR A 79 11.52 -8.52 -16.26
N GLU A 80 10.46 -7.71 -16.22
CA GLU A 80 10.19 -6.74 -17.31
C GLU A 80 11.07 -5.48 -17.24
N LYS A 81 11.56 -5.06 -16.07
CA LYS A 81 12.28 -3.78 -15.92
C LYS A 81 13.73 -3.89 -15.50
N VAL A 82 14.10 -4.91 -14.73
CA VAL A 82 15.48 -5.06 -14.25
C VAL A 82 16.26 -6.00 -15.16
N LEU A 83 15.65 -7.10 -15.59
CA LEU A 83 16.28 -8.10 -16.46
C LEU A 83 15.98 -7.89 -17.95
N ASP A 84 15.18 -6.88 -18.30
CA ASP A 84 14.77 -6.52 -19.67
C ASP A 84 14.24 -7.71 -20.50
N ARG A 85 13.59 -8.68 -19.84
CA ARG A 85 12.98 -9.83 -20.51
C ARG A 85 11.57 -9.43 -20.93
N SER A 86 11.36 -9.25 -22.24
CA SER A 86 10.11 -8.74 -22.82
C SER A 86 8.98 -9.77 -22.89
N GLU A 87 9.26 -11.05 -22.67
CA GLU A 87 8.29 -12.13 -22.85
C GLU A 87 7.49 -12.39 -21.57
N ARG A 88 6.17 -12.19 -21.67
CA ARG A 88 5.20 -12.48 -20.61
C ARG A 88 4.97 -13.98 -20.52
N GLU A 89 5.90 -14.69 -19.90
CA GLU A 89 5.80 -16.15 -19.79
C GLU A 89 5.05 -16.62 -18.54
N PHE A 90 4.79 -15.75 -17.56
CA PHE A 90 4.05 -16.11 -16.34
C PHE A 90 2.80 -15.23 -16.15
N PHE A 91 1.71 -15.86 -15.71
CA PHE A 91 0.42 -15.24 -15.49
C PHE A 91 -0.22 -15.78 -14.21
N ILE A 92 -1.08 -14.95 -13.63
CA ILE A 92 -1.94 -15.38 -12.52
C ILE A 92 -3.38 -15.37 -13.03
N PRO A 93 -4.16 -16.43 -12.79
CA PRO A 93 -5.57 -16.43 -13.15
C PRO A 93 -6.29 -15.26 -12.46
N PRO A 94 -7.19 -14.56 -13.18
CA PRO A 94 -7.94 -13.45 -12.60
C PRO A 94 -8.69 -13.94 -11.37
N ARG A 95 -8.53 -13.22 -10.25
CA ARG A 95 -9.21 -13.54 -9.00
C ARG A 95 -10.71 -13.70 -9.26
N GLY A 96 -11.26 -14.86 -8.92
CA GLY A 96 -12.71 -15.06 -8.86
C GLY A 96 -13.32 -13.98 -7.95
N ARG A 97 -14.24 -13.18 -8.47
CA ARG A 97 -14.83 -12.03 -7.75
C ARG A 97 -15.50 -12.51 -6.46
N SER A 98 -14.79 -12.54 -5.36
CA SER A 98 -15.41 -12.71 -4.04
C SER A 98 -16.05 -11.37 -3.69
N GLY A 99 -17.33 -11.22 -4.02
CA GLY A 99 -18.16 -10.04 -3.81
C GLY A 99 -18.47 -9.76 -2.36
N LYS A 100 -17.46 -9.65 -1.49
CA LYS A 100 -17.66 -8.96 -0.21
C LYS A 100 -17.79 -7.48 -0.53
N GLN A 101 -19.02 -7.04 -0.74
CA GLN A 101 -19.34 -5.62 -0.69
C GLN A 101 -18.93 -5.12 0.71
N PRO A 102 -18.19 -4.01 0.80
CA PRO A 102 -17.89 -3.43 2.10
C PRO A 102 -19.22 -3.08 2.77
N GLY A 103 -19.45 -3.64 3.96
CA GLY A 103 -20.62 -3.28 4.78
C GLY A 103 -20.57 -1.79 5.06
N ILE A 104 -21.63 -1.07 4.67
CA ILE A 104 -21.77 0.35 4.94
C ILE A 104 -22.33 0.49 6.36
N LEU A 105 -21.66 1.27 7.21
CA LEU A 105 -22.14 1.55 8.55
C LEU A 105 -23.39 2.44 8.50
N SER A 106 -24.36 2.17 9.36
CA SER A 106 -25.50 3.06 9.57
C SER A 106 -25.08 4.35 10.28
N HIS A 107 -25.91 5.39 10.20
CA HIS A 107 -25.63 6.65 10.86
C HIS A 107 -25.44 6.50 12.38
N GLU A 108 -26.24 5.64 13.02
CA GLU A 108 -26.15 5.37 14.46
C GLU A 108 -24.86 4.63 14.83
N GLU A 109 -24.41 3.70 13.99
CA GLU A 109 -23.12 3.00 14.19
C GLU A 109 -21.95 3.96 14.09
N VAL A 110 -21.99 4.89 13.12
CA VAL A 110 -20.97 5.92 12.99
C VAL A 110 -20.94 6.82 14.23
N LEU A 111 -22.09 7.26 14.74
CA LEU A 111 -22.15 8.09 15.96
C LEU A 111 -21.61 7.34 17.18
N ARG A 112 -21.93 6.05 17.32
CA ARG A 112 -21.37 5.20 18.38
C ARG A 112 -19.85 5.09 18.26
N LEU A 113 -19.34 4.89 17.05
CA LEU A 113 -17.90 4.79 16.79
C LEU A 113 -17.17 6.11 17.12
N ILE A 114 -17.73 7.24 16.70
CA ILE A 114 -17.15 8.57 16.94
C ILE A 114 -17.14 8.92 18.43
N ASN A 115 -18.17 8.50 19.19
CA ASN A 115 -18.29 8.80 20.61
C ASN A 115 -17.64 7.77 21.54
N ALA A 116 -17.18 6.63 21.02
CA ALA A 116 -16.52 5.59 21.83
C ALA A 116 -15.20 6.03 22.49
N PRO A 117 -14.30 6.81 21.84
CA PRO A 117 -13.06 7.23 22.47
C PRO A 117 -13.30 8.24 23.60
N ARG A 118 -12.67 8.02 24.77
CA ARG A 118 -12.73 8.97 25.89
C ARG A 118 -11.92 10.25 25.66
N GLN A 119 -10.86 10.18 24.86
CA GLN A 119 -9.99 11.32 24.59
C GLN A 119 -10.55 12.20 23.47
N ILE A 120 -10.60 13.51 23.70
CA ILE A 120 -11.13 14.48 22.73
C ILE A 120 -10.35 14.51 21.42
N LYS A 121 -9.03 14.28 21.46
CA LYS A 121 -8.16 14.21 20.27
C LYS A 121 -8.62 13.10 19.29
N HIS A 122 -8.93 11.92 19.81
CA HIS A 122 -9.39 10.80 18.98
C HIS A 122 -10.79 11.02 18.44
N ARG A 123 -11.70 11.61 19.24
CA ARG A 123 -13.05 11.97 18.79
C ARG A 123 -13.00 13.01 17.67
N CYS A 124 -12.17 14.04 17.82
CA CYS A 124 -11.96 15.07 16.82
C CYS A 124 -11.40 14.47 15.51
N LEU A 125 -10.42 13.57 15.60
CA LEU A 125 -9.86 12.89 14.44
C LEU A 125 -10.91 12.06 13.69
N LEU A 126 -11.75 11.29 14.41
CA LEU A 126 -12.82 10.51 13.79
C LEU A 126 -13.87 11.40 13.13
N HIS A 127 -14.25 12.50 13.78
CA HIS A 127 -15.14 13.51 13.19
C HIS A 127 -14.55 14.12 11.92
N MET A 128 -13.27 14.46 11.92
CA MET A 128 -12.60 14.97 10.73
C MET A 128 -12.60 13.93 9.62
N VAL A 129 -12.17 12.70 9.88
CA VAL A 129 -12.12 11.63 8.87
C VAL A 129 -13.50 11.39 8.26
N TYR A 130 -14.55 11.32 9.10
CA TYR A 130 -15.92 11.11 8.63
C TYR A 130 -16.46 12.33 7.85
N GLY A 131 -16.29 13.54 8.39
CA GLY A 131 -16.87 14.76 7.82
C GLY A 131 -16.13 15.30 6.59
N SER A 132 -14.83 15.02 6.47
CA SER A 132 -13.96 15.54 5.40
C SER A 132 -13.38 14.47 4.49
N GLY A 133 -13.72 13.19 4.71
CA GLY A 133 -13.34 12.08 3.83
C GLY A 133 -11.82 11.87 3.71
N LEU A 134 -11.08 12.17 4.78
CA LEU A 134 -9.63 12.04 4.81
C LEU A 134 -9.22 10.57 4.87
N ARG A 135 -8.13 10.24 4.17
CA ARG A 135 -7.44 8.98 4.41
C ARG A 135 -6.70 9.05 5.75
N VAL A 136 -6.46 7.90 6.38
CA VAL A 136 -5.72 7.83 7.66
C VAL A 136 -4.36 8.53 7.58
N SER A 137 -3.61 8.33 6.49
CA SER A 137 -2.31 8.99 6.26
C SER A 137 -2.43 10.51 6.11
N GLU A 138 -3.54 10.98 5.53
CA GLU A 138 -3.82 12.41 5.36
C GLU A 138 -4.18 13.02 6.73
N ALA A 139 -5.06 12.37 7.48
CA ALA A 139 -5.55 12.84 8.78
C ALA A 139 -4.45 12.97 9.85
N VAL A 140 -3.46 12.08 9.86
CA VAL A 140 -2.30 12.18 10.78
C VAL A 140 -1.28 13.24 10.38
N SER A 141 -1.31 13.69 9.11
CA SER A 141 -0.37 14.68 8.57
C SER A 141 -0.97 16.10 8.51
N VAL A 142 -2.23 16.26 8.91
CA VAL A 142 -2.88 17.58 8.96
C VAL A 142 -2.20 18.47 9.98
N GLN A 143 -1.88 19.70 9.58
CA GLN A 143 -1.34 20.73 10.45
C GLN A 143 -2.37 21.87 10.63
N PRO A 144 -2.29 22.65 11.72
CA PRO A 144 -3.24 23.73 11.99
C PRO A 144 -3.35 24.75 10.86
N HIS A 145 -2.26 25.03 10.13
CA HIS A 145 -2.23 25.99 9.04
C HIS A 145 -2.96 25.51 7.77
N HIS A 146 -3.25 24.21 7.66
CA HIS A 146 -4.06 23.67 6.57
C HIS A 146 -5.56 23.95 6.74
N ILE A 147 -5.97 24.44 7.91
CA ILE A 147 -7.38 24.65 8.26
C ILE A 147 -7.76 26.10 7.95
N ASP A 148 -8.54 26.29 6.88
CA ASP A 148 -9.18 27.57 6.58
C ASP A 148 -10.53 27.63 7.30
N ARG A 149 -10.52 28.26 8.48
CA ARG A 149 -11.72 28.46 9.31
C ARG A 149 -12.73 29.41 8.64
N GLY A 150 -12.26 30.37 7.84
CA GLY A 150 -13.13 31.36 7.19
C GLY A 150 -13.95 30.75 6.06
N ARG A 151 -13.35 29.82 5.30
CA ARG A 151 -14.00 29.14 4.18
C ARG A 151 -14.52 27.74 4.51
N MET A 152 -14.34 27.27 5.76
CA MET A 152 -14.68 25.91 6.18
C MET A 152 -14.04 24.84 5.28
N MET A 153 -12.77 25.05 4.92
CA MET A 153 -12.01 24.16 4.04
C MET A 153 -10.76 23.63 4.74
N LEU A 154 -10.38 22.43 4.38
CA LEU A 154 -9.14 21.79 4.82
C LEU A 154 -8.28 21.51 3.59
N ARG A 155 -7.04 22.00 3.60
CA ARG A 155 -6.03 21.68 2.61
C ARG A 155 -5.42 20.32 2.93
N VAL A 156 -5.48 19.40 1.98
CA VAL A 156 -4.80 18.11 2.05
C VAL A 156 -3.60 18.18 1.12
N GLU A 157 -2.43 18.26 1.72
CA GLU A 157 -1.16 18.23 0.98
C GLU A 157 -0.74 16.78 0.72
N GLN A 158 -0.11 16.53 -0.42
CA GLN A 158 0.46 15.22 -0.75
C GLN A 158 -0.56 14.06 -0.74
N GLY A 159 -1.75 14.30 -1.30
CA GLY A 159 -2.74 13.26 -1.54
C GLY A 159 -2.25 12.19 -2.55
N LYS A 160 -3.12 11.22 -2.88
CA LYS A 160 -2.79 10.16 -3.85
C LYS A 160 -2.17 10.73 -5.13
N GLY A 161 -0.92 10.34 -5.42
CA GLY A 161 -0.15 10.81 -6.58
C GLY A 161 0.53 12.16 -6.38
N HIS A 162 0.81 12.56 -5.13
CA HIS A 162 1.42 13.85 -4.78
C HIS A 162 0.60 15.05 -5.27
N LYS A 163 -0.73 14.92 -5.26
CA LYS A 163 -1.65 15.98 -5.65
C LYS A 163 -2.34 16.57 -4.43
N ASP A 164 -2.25 17.90 -4.33
CA ASP A 164 -2.95 18.65 -3.30
C ASP A 164 -4.43 18.75 -3.66
N ARG A 165 -5.29 18.72 -2.64
CA ARG A 165 -6.73 18.95 -2.81
C ARG A 165 -7.29 19.69 -1.61
N TYR A 166 -8.37 20.43 -1.84
CA TYR A 166 -9.20 20.94 -0.75
C TYR A 166 -10.32 19.96 -0.46
N THR A 167 -10.60 19.76 0.82
CA THR A 167 -11.79 19.04 1.28
C THR A 167 -12.62 19.93 2.20
N ILE A 168 -13.88 19.56 2.38
CA ILE A 168 -14.83 20.29 3.20
C ILE A 168 -14.52 20.00 4.67
N LEU A 169 -14.47 21.04 5.50
CA LEU A 169 -14.36 20.89 6.94
C LEU A 169 -15.76 20.96 7.56
N SER A 170 -16.17 19.91 8.27
CA SER A 170 -17.43 19.93 9.01
C SER A 170 -17.34 20.88 10.21
N LYS A 171 -18.40 21.66 10.45
CA LYS A 171 -18.52 22.56 11.61
C LYS A 171 -18.35 21.81 12.94
N CYS A 172 -18.83 20.56 13.02
CA CYS A 172 -18.66 19.72 14.21
C CYS A 172 -17.19 19.39 14.49
N SER A 173 -16.39 19.19 13.45
CA SER A 173 -14.94 18.96 13.58
C SER A 173 -14.22 20.23 14.03
N LEU A 174 -14.60 21.38 13.48
CA LEU A 174 -14.02 22.68 13.86
C LEU A 174 -14.31 23.04 15.32
N MET A 175 -15.49 22.70 15.84
CA MET A 175 -15.86 22.97 17.23
C MET A 175 -15.00 22.20 18.26
N MET A 176 -14.38 21.09 17.85
CA MET A 176 -13.49 20.27 18.70
C MET A 176 -12.00 20.62 18.56
N LEU A 177 -11.64 21.55 17.65
CA LEU A 177 -10.27 21.98 17.33
C LEU A 177 -9.91 23.31 18.01
#